data_AF-A0A2V1JSE0-F1
#
_entry.id   AF-A0A2V1JSE0-F1
#
_cell.length_a   1.000
_cell.length_b   1.000
_cell.length_c   1.000
_cell.angle_alpha   90.00
_cell.angle_beta   90.00
_cell.angle_gamma   90.00
#
_symmetry.space_group_name_H-M   'P 1'
#
loop_
_entity.id
_entity.type
_entity.pdbx_description
1 polymer ?
#
loop_
_entity_poly.entity_id
_entity_poly.type
_entity_poly.pdbx_seq_one_letter_code
_entity_poly.pdbx_strand_id
1 'polypeptide(L)'
;MNFIDKALVEFTNGEDFVQKMADIYEYPEVREELANYPTWIRNIVTVIDYDTELAMDGLEFKSYRNVIDALTDIGVTTEAQALIELEGDVSQDGIDSCYSKLALNNDYEAFWDKLYSYADKNMKQ
;
A
#
# COMPACT_ATOMS: atom_id res chain seq x y z
N MET A 1 -22.97 -4.40 7.25
CA MET A 1 -21.63 -4.13 7.81
C MET A 1 -20.70 -5.15 7.20
N ASN A 2 -19.99 -4.74 6.15
CA ASN A 2 -19.06 -5.61 5.45
C ASN A 2 -17.76 -5.71 6.28
N PHE A 3 -16.72 -6.33 5.72
CA PHE A 3 -15.43 -6.55 6.39
C PHE A 3 -14.78 -5.26 6.91
N ILE A 4 -14.66 -4.24 6.06
CA ILE A 4 -13.98 -2.97 6.40
C ILE A 4 -14.77 -2.23 7.48
N ASP A 5 -16.10 -2.18 7.36
CA ASP A 5 -16.95 -1.55 8.38
C ASP A 5 -16.75 -2.20 9.77
N LYS A 6 -16.61 -3.54 9.82
CA LYS A 6 -16.35 -4.26 11.07
C LYS A 6 -14.98 -3.89 11.64
N ALA A 7 -13.95 -3.88 10.80
CA ALA A 7 -12.60 -3.51 11.23
C ALA A 7 -12.55 -2.08 11.80
N LEU A 8 -13.27 -1.12 11.20
CA LEU A 8 -13.37 0.25 11.70
C LEU A 8 -14.05 0.37 13.07
N VAL A 9 -14.96 -0.55 13.39
CA VAL A 9 -15.64 -0.59 14.70
C VAL A 9 -14.81 -1.31 15.75
N GLU A 10 -14.11 -2.38 15.35
CA GLU A 10 -13.35 -3.23 16.26
C GLU A 10 -11.98 -2.63 16.63
N PHE A 11 -11.32 -1.95 15.69
CA PHE A 11 -9.98 -1.42 15.89
C PHE A 11 -9.98 0.09 16.10
N THR A 12 -9.09 0.53 16.98
CA THR A 12 -8.87 1.95 17.29
C THR A 12 -7.43 2.39 17.06
N ASN A 13 -6.57 1.45 16.66
CA ASN A 13 -5.19 1.69 16.28
C ASN A 13 -4.97 1.27 14.83
N GLY A 14 -4.05 1.99 14.17
CA GLY A 14 -3.75 1.82 12.75
C GLY A 14 -3.02 0.54 12.42
N GLU A 15 -2.21 0.01 13.34
CA GLU A 15 -1.48 -1.25 13.14
C GLU A 15 -2.46 -2.42 12.98
N ASP A 16 -3.33 -2.64 13.96
CA ASP A 16 -4.34 -3.70 13.92
C ASP A 16 -5.26 -3.55 12.71
N PHE A 17 -5.63 -2.31 12.36
CA PHE A 17 -6.45 -2.04 11.18
C PHE A 17 -5.73 -2.43 9.89
N VAL A 18 -4.49 -1.99 9.67
CA VAL A 18 -3.70 -2.29 8.46
C VAL A 18 -3.43 -3.78 8.36
N GLN A 19 -3.04 -4.44 9.46
CA GLN A 19 -2.86 -5.89 9.49
C GLN A 19 -4.16 -6.61 9.13
N LYS A 20 -5.31 -6.14 9.63
CA LYS A 20 -6.60 -6.71 9.25
C LYS A 20 -6.87 -6.52 7.77
N MET A 21 -6.55 -5.37 7.17
CA MET A 21 -6.77 -5.13 5.75
C MET A 21 -5.97 -6.09 4.85
N ALA A 22 -4.91 -6.74 5.34
CA ALA A 22 -4.21 -7.79 4.59
C ALA A 22 -5.10 -9.02 4.32
N ASP A 23 -6.11 -9.28 5.17
CA ASP A 23 -7.04 -10.40 4.97
C ASP A 23 -8.11 -10.10 3.89
N ILE A 24 -8.11 -8.91 3.24
CA ILE A 24 -9.16 -8.49 2.29
C ILE A 24 -9.30 -9.44 1.09
N TYR A 25 -8.26 -10.21 0.76
CA TYR A 25 -8.30 -11.25 -0.29
C TYR A 25 -9.27 -12.40 0.02
N GLU A 26 -9.59 -12.62 1.31
CA GLU A 26 -10.60 -13.60 1.72
C GLU A 26 -12.04 -13.12 1.51
N TYR A 27 -12.22 -11.83 1.18
CA TYR A 27 -13.53 -11.15 1.06
C TYR A 27 -13.68 -10.47 -0.31
N PRO A 28 -13.78 -11.23 -1.41
CA PRO A 28 -13.86 -10.67 -2.77
C PRO A 28 -15.03 -9.69 -2.97
N GLU A 29 -16.15 -9.89 -2.27
CA GLU A 29 -17.32 -9.01 -2.30
C GLU A 29 -17.01 -7.59 -1.81
N VAL A 30 -16.03 -7.44 -0.91
CA VAL A 30 -15.63 -6.14 -0.36
C VAL A 30 -14.83 -5.33 -1.36
N ARG A 31 -14.10 -6.01 -2.26
CA ARG A 31 -13.33 -5.34 -3.32
C ARG A 31 -14.24 -4.62 -4.31
N GLU A 32 -15.41 -5.17 -4.63
CA GLU A 32 -16.40 -4.52 -5.50
C GLU A 32 -16.93 -3.21 -4.89
N GLU A 33 -16.98 -3.14 -3.56
CA GLU A 33 -17.45 -1.97 -2.82
C GLU A 33 -16.32 -1.00 -2.41
N LEU A 34 -15.05 -1.36 -2.64
CA LEU A 34 -13.89 -0.59 -2.17
C LEU A 34 -13.91 0.87 -2.65
N ALA A 35 -14.46 1.12 -3.84
CA ALA A 35 -14.61 2.46 -4.41
C ALA A 35 -15.50 3.39 -3.56
N ASN A 36 -16.40 2.84 -2.73
CA ASN A 36 -17.29 3.59 -1.85
C ASN A 36 -16.62 4.04 -0.53
N TYR A 37 -15.43 3.53 -0.24
CA TYR A 37 -14.70 3.90 0.97
C TYR A 37 -13.88 5.18 0.81
N PRO A 38 -13.59 5.90 1.91
CA PRO A 38 -12.68 7.03 1.90
C PRO A 38 -11.33 6.70 1.27
N THR A 39 -10.73 7.69 0.60
CA THR A 39 -9.44 7.52 -0.08
C THR A 39 -8.36 6.92 0.81
N TRP A 40 -8.30 7.27 2.10
CA TRP A 40 -7.28 6.74 2.99
C TRP A 40 -7.34 5.21 3.17
N ILE A 41 -8.53 4.61 3.19
CA ILE A 41 -8.70 3.15 3.24
C ILE A 41 -8.26 2.52 1.92
N ARG A 42 -8.68 3.13 0.80
CA ARG A 42 -8.30 2.66 -0.54
C ARG A 42 -6.79 2.72 -0.75
N ASN A 43 -6.12 3.74 -0.23
CA ASN A 43 -4.66 3.88 -0.29
C ASN A 43 -3.97 2.75 0.49
N ILE A 44 -4.44 2.43 1.70
CA ILE A 44 -3.90 1.30 2.49
C ILE A 44 -4.03 -0.01 1.71
N VAL A 45 -5.23 -0.32 1.19
CA VAL A 45 -5.45 -1.54 0.41
C VAL A 45 -4.57 -1.55 -0.85
N THR A 46 -4.45 -0.42 -1.55
CA THR A 46 -3.59 -0.30 -2.74
C THR A 46 -2.13 -0.61 -2.43
N VAL A 47 -1.61 -0.16 -1.28
CA VAL A 47 -0.22 -0.42 -0.89
C VAL A 47 -0.03 -1.87 -0.42
N ILE A 48 -1.01 -2.46 0.28
CA ILE A 48 -1.00 -3.89 0.62
C ILE A 48 -0.99 -4.75 -0.64
N ASP A 49 -1.82 -4.41 -1.63
CA ASP A 49 -1.87 -5.09 -2.91
C ASP A 49 -0.52 -5.03 -3.62
N TYR A 50 0.05 -3.82 -3.71
CA TYR A 50 1.37 -3.61 -4.29
C TYR A 50 2.46 -4.43 -3.58
N ASP A 51 2.51 -4.41 -2.25
CA ASP A 51 3.52 -5.14 -1.48
C ASP A 51 3.40 -6.65 -1.69
N THR A 52 2.16 -7.17 -1.70
CA THR A 52 1.88 -8.59 -1.96
C THR A 52 2.33 -9.00 -3.36
N GLU A 53 1.94 -8.22 -4.38
CA GLU A 53 2.34 -8.46 -5.78
C GLU A 53 3.86 -8.37 -5.94
N LEU A 54 4.51 -7.39 -5.33
CA LEU A 54 5.96 -7.24 -5.35
C LEU A 54 6.67 -8.44 -4.72
N ALA A 55 6.16 -8.95 -3.60
CA ALA A 55 6.74 -10.11 -2.93
C ALA A 55 6.55 -11.43 -3.71
N MET A 56 5.46 -11.55 -4.47
CA MET A 56 5.12 -12.75 -5.23
C MET A 56 5.75 -12.77 -6.62
N ASP A 57 5.56 -11.69 -7.37
CA ASP A 57 5.85 -11.61 -8.81
C ASP A 57 6.99 -10.63 -9.11
N GLY A 58 7.34 -9.77 -8.16
CA GLY A 58 8.34 -8.72 -8.34
C GLY A 58 7.80 -7.49 -9.06
N LEU A 59 8.72 -6.62 -9.50
CA LEU A 59 8.39 -5.51 -10.39
C LEU A 59 7.97 -6.03 -11.77
N GLU A 60 6.79 -5.60 -12.21
CA GLU A 60 6.18 -5.96 -13.49
C GLU A 60 6.17 -4.77 -14.45
N PHE A 61 6.08 -5.03 -15.75
CA PHE A 61 5.92 -4.00 -16.78
C PHE A 61 4.49 -3.46 -16.82
N LYS A 62 4.10 -2.72 -15.78
CA LYS A 62 2.79 -2.05 -15.65
C LYS A 62 2.94 -0.62 -15.15
N SER A 63 1.83 0.12 -15.21
CA SER A 63 1.75 1.46 -14.63
C SER A 63 1.62 1.34 -13.11
N TYR A 64 2.44 2.09 -12.37
CA TYR A 64 2.40 2.13 -10.90
C TYR A 64 1.73 3.40 -10.36
N ARG A 65 1.19 4.27 -11.23
CA ARG A 65 0.56 5.55 -10.84
C ARG A 65 -0.37 5.51 -9.62
N ASN A 66 -1.29 4.56 -9.54
CA ASN A 66 -2.19 4.43 -8.38
C ASN A 66 -1.44 4.10 -7.09
N VAL A 67 -0.40 3.27 -7.19
CA VAL A 67 0.50 2.94 -6.08
C VAL A 67 1.33 4.16 -5.70
N ILE A 68 1.90 4.87 -6.67
CA ILE A 68 2.67 6.11 -6.47
C ILE A 68 1.83 7.17 -5.75
N ASP A 69 0.59 7.38 -6.20
CA ASP A 69 -0.34 8.33 -5.58
C ASP A 69 -0.64 7.92 -4.12
N ALA A 70 -0.96 6.65 -3.88
CA ALA A 70 -1.23 6.13 -2.54
C ALA A 70 -0.02 6.25 -1.61
N LEU A 71 1.18 5.85 -2.06
CA LEU A 71 2.44 5.95 -1.32
C LEU A 71 2.76 7.41 -0.99
N THR A 72 2.53 8.33 -1.94
CA THR A 72 2.75 9.77 -1.75
C THR A 72 1.80 10.34 -0.69
N ASP A 73 0.52 9.99 -0.75
CA ASP A 73 -0.49 10.40 0.23
C ASP A 73 -0.18 9.87 1.65
N ILE A 74 0.36 8.66 1.75
CA ILE A 74 0.78 8.04 3.02
C ILE A 74 2.08 8.70 3.53
N GLY A 75 2.92 9.23 2.64
CA GLY A 75 4.22 9.82 2.95
C GLY A 75 5.39 8.84 2.83
N VAL A 76 5.22 7.73 2.10
CA VAL A 76 6.29 6.78 1.74
C VAL A 76 7.01 7.27 0.47
N THR A 77 7.69 8.41 0.59
CA THR A 77 8.21 9.14 -0.59
C THR A 77 9.36 8.45 -1.30
N THR A 78 10.19 7.67 -0.59
CA THR A 78 11.32 6.95 -1.19
C THR A 78 10.83 5.85 -2.14
N GLU A 79 9.85 5.07 -1.70
CA GLU A 79 9.20 4.01 -2.49
C GLU A 79 8.51 4.62 -3.72
N ALA A 80 7.72 5.68 -3.51
CA ALA A 80 7.05 6.39 -4.59
C ALA A 80 8.04 6.91 -5.64
N GLN A 81 9.16 7.49 -5.21
CA GLN A 81 10.19 8.01 -6.10
C GLN A 81 10.89 6.91 -6.89
N ALA A 82 11.14 5.74 -6.28
CA ALA A 82 11.72 4.60 -6.96
C ALA A 82 10.81 4.12 -8.11
N LEU A 83 9.50 4.02 -7.86
CA LEU A 83 8.52 3.63 -8.88
C LEU A 83 8.38 4.69 -10.00
N ILE A 84 8.44 5.98 -9.66
CA ILE A 84 8.45 7.07 -10.67
C ILE A 84 9.67 6.95 -11.60
N GLU A 85 10.85 6.67 -11.04
CA GLU A 85 12.07 6.50 -11.83
C GLU A 85 11.98 5.27 -12.74
N LEU A 86 11.42 4.16 -12.24
CA LEU A 86 11.16 2.96 -13.04
C LEU A 86 10.22 3.23 -14.22
N GLU A 87 9.17 4.05 -14.05
CA GLU A 87 8.31 4.44 -15.17
C GLU A 87 9.08 5.21 -16.27
N GLY A 88 10.19 5.88 -15.91
CA GLY A 88 11.07 6.58 -16.84
C GLY A 88 12.16 5.71 -17.48
N ASP A 89 12.54 4.61 -16.83
CA ASP A 89 13.58 3.68 -17.28
C ASP A 89 13.23 2.22 -16.92
N VAL A 90 12.62 1.54 -17.88
CA VAL A 90 12.21 0.12 -17.75
C VAL A 90 13.32 -0.86 -18.19
N SER A 91 14.58 -0.40 -18.31
CA SER A 91 15.72 -1.28 -18.57
C SER A 91 16.05 -2.14 -17.35
N GLN A 92 16.93 -3.14 -17.53
CA GLN A 92 17.41 -3.96 -16.40
C GLN A 92 18.10 -3.09 -15.33
N ASP A 93 18.89 -2.09 -15.76
CA ASP A 93 19.57 -1.17 -14.83
C ASP A 93 18.56 -0.31 -14.05
N GLY A 94 17.49 0.13 -14.70
CA GLY A 94 16.39 0.85 -14.06
C GLY A 94 15.62 -0.02 -13.05
N ILE A 95 15.34 -1.27 -13.40
CA ILE A 95 14.72 -2.27 -12.51
C ILE A 95 15.61 -2.54 -11.29
N ASP A 96 16.90 -2.79 -11.50
CA ASP A 96 17.86 -3.06 -10.42
C ASP A 96 18.01 -1.84 -9.49
N SER A 97 18.03 -0.63 -10.08
CA SER A 97 18.05 0.63 -9.32
C SER A 97 16.78 0.80 -8.49
N CYS A 98 15.61 0.53 -9.07
CA CYS A 98 14.34 0.57 -8.36
C CYS A 98 14.34 -0.39 -7.18
N TYR A 99 14.65 -1.67 -7.40
CA TYR A 99 14.72 -2.69 -6.35
C TYR A 99 15.64 -2.29 -5.20
N SER A 100 16.81 -1.69 -5.50
CA SER A 100 17.75 -1.26 -4.47
C SER A 100 17.19 -0.20 -3.51
N LYS A 101 16.10 0.47 -3.88
CA LYS A 101 15.44 1.54 -3.10
C LYS A 101 14.16 1.10 -2.40
N LEU A 102 13.56 -0.03 -2.80
CA LEU A 102 12.31 -0.52 -2.21
C LEU A 102 12.51 -0.90 -0.75
N ALA A 103 11.48 -0.69 0.06
CA ALA A 103 11.50 -1.01 1.48
C ALA A 103 11.80 -2.50 1.74
N LEU A 104 11.31 -3.39 0.87
CA LEU A 104 11.58 -4.83 0.92
C LEU A 104 13.08 -5.18 1.00
N ASN A 105 13.93 -4.37 0.36
CA ASN A 105 15.39 -4.54 0.34
C ASN A 105 16.13 -3.61 1.31
N ASN A 106 15.40 -2.77 2.05
CA ASN A 106 15.94 -1.76 2.95
C ASN A 106 15.20 -1.82 4.30
N ASP A 107 14.55 -0.74 4.70
CA ASP A 107 13.87 -0.60 5.97
C ASP A 107 12.37 -0.90 5.82
N TYR A 108 12.05 -2.19 5.85
CA TYR A 108 10.68 -2.68 5.70
C TYR A 108 9.80 -2.34 6.91
N GLU A 109 10.37 -2.30 8.11
CA GLU A 109 9.65 -1.92 9.33
C GLU A 109 9.22 -0.45 9.28
N ALA A 110 10.14 0.45 8.90
CA ALA A 110 9.82 1.88 8.78
C ALA A 110 8.78 2.16 7.69
N PHE A 111 8.69 1.33 6.65
CA PHE A 111 7.65 1.40 5.64
C PHE A 111 6.26 1.13 6.24
N TRP A 112 6.10 0.04 6.97
CA TRP A 112 4.83 -0.31 7.61
C TRP A 112 4.44 0.68 8.71
N ASP A 113 5.40 1.17 9.48
CA ASP A 113 5.17 2.21 10.50
C ASP A 113 4.51 3.47 9.92
N LYS A 114 4.82 3.83 8.66
CA LYS A 114 4.16 4.94 7.96
C LYS A 114 2.70 4.63 7.67
N LEU A 115 2.40 3.42 7.20
CA LEU A 115 1.03 2.98 6.94
C LEU A 115 0.21 2.95 8.24
N TYR A 116 0.78 2.41 9.32
CA TYR A 116 0.14 2.38 10.64
C TYR A 116 -0.17 3.78 11.13
N SER A 117 0.82 4.69 11.09
CA SER A 117 0.66 6.09 11.48
C SER A 117 -0.39 6.82 10.64
N TYR A 118 -0.44 6.53 9.33
CA TYR A 118 -1.42 7.10 8.41
C TYR A 118 -2.84 6.62 8.74
N ALA A 119 -3.04 5.33 8.98
CA ALA A 119 -4.32 4.78 9.42
C ALA A 119 -4.76 5.41 10.74
N ASP A 120 -3.86 5.47 11.72
CA ASP A 120 -4.08 6.05 13.05
C ASP A 120 -4.60 7.49 12.98
N LYS A 121 -4.00 8.29 12.11
CA LYS A 121 -4.36 9.70 11.93
C LYS A 121 -5.74 9.86 11.30
N ASN A 122 -6.14 8.96 10.40
CA ASN A 122 -7.42 9.06 9.68
C ASN A 122 -8.58 8.44 10.47
N MET A 123 -8.34 7.41 11.29
CA MET A 123 -9.37 6.80 12.15
C MET A 123 -9.79 7.70 13.32
N LYS A 124 -8.94 8.65 13.73
CA LYS A 124 -9.21 9.59 14.83
C LYS A 124 -9.95 10.86 14.39
N GLN A 125 -10.28 11.00 13.11
CA GLN A 125 -10.97 12.17 12.53
C GLN A 125 -12.48 11.93 12.46
#